data_AF-A0AAU2CP44-F1
#
_entry.id   AF-A0AAU2CP44-F1
#
_cell.length_a   1.000
_cell.length_b   1.000
_cell.length_c   1.000
_cell.angle_alpha   90.00
_cell.angle_beta   90.00
_cell.angle_gamma   90.00
#
_symmetry.space_group_name_H-M   'P 1'
#
loop_
_entity.id
_entity.type
_entity.pdbx_description
1 polymer ?
#
loop_
_entity_poly.entity_id
_entity_poly.type
_entity_poly.pdbx_seq_one_letter_code
_entity_poly.pdbx_strand_id
1 'polypeptide(L)'
;MRGTTRGQPRRHDAAITTLVSACIAAIAAFIALYAARGNAARAGFDLARTLYNDLTTEATAQSRSALEFYRRGNAPADQALPEVMNHYFSLLWQFEKVYAGRESLARQRRLNGTQPAVRFLDDMIGYHVSEWGARWLQLHNLIDIQLGPDDQLDDRHTLQSFCKLADQFPAAREAAQAIRAAVPGTNPND
;
A
#
# COMPACT_ATOMS: atom_id res chain seq x y z
N MET A 1 56.93 37.94 52.04
CA MET A 1 55.68 38.25 51.32
C MET A 1 55.79 37.76 49.87
N ARG A 2 55.10 36.69 49.50
CA ARG A 2 54.86 36.29 48.10
C ARG A 2 53.37 36.05 47.96
N GLY A 3 52.68 36.97 47.29
CA GLY A 3 51.26 36.86 46.97
C GLY A 3 51.07 36.00 45.72
N THR A 4 50.32 34.91 45.86
CA THR A 4 49.86 34.06 44.77
C THR A 4 48.55 34.62 44.22
N THR A 5 48.61 35.36 43.11
CA THR A 5 47.44 35.72 42.31
C THR A 5 46.98 34.49 41.52
N ARG A 6 45.95 33.83 42.04
CA ARG A 6 45.26 32.71 41.38
C ARG A 6 44.46 33.28 40.20
N GLY A 7 45.06 33.22 39.00
CA GLY A 7 44.41 33.63 37.77
C GLY A 7 43.14 32.83 37.52
N GLN A 8 42.03 33.54 37.36
CA GLN A 8 40.70 33.01 37.08
C GLN A 8 40.30 33.21 35.59
N PRO A 9 40.95 32.57 34.58
CA PRO A 9 40.48 32.69 33.20
C PRO A 9 39.70 31.46 32.66
N ARG A 10 39.63 30.31 33.33
CA ARG A 10 39.19 29.05 32.68
C ARG A 10 37.68 28.83 32.49
N ARG A 11 36.79 29.61 33.13
CA ARG A 11 35.34 29.33 33.10
C ARG A 11 34.63 29.91 31.87
N HIS A 12 35.09 31.04 31.34
CA HIS A 12 34.47 31.69 30.19
C HIS A 12 34.75 30.91 28.88
N ASP A 13 35.99 30.44 28.69
CA ASP A 13 36.37 29.68 27.50
C ASP A 13 35.63 28.33 27.41
N ALA A 14 35.43 27.67 28.56
CA ALA A 14 34.65 26.43 28.64
C ALA A 14 33.16 26.65 28.31
N ALA A 15 32.58 27.75 28.77
CA ALA A 15 31.18 28.10 28.47
C ALA A 15 30.97 28.43 26.98
N ILE A 16 31.91 29.16 26.37
CA ILE A 16 31.86 29.47 24.93
C ILE A 16 32.02 28.19 24.10
N THR A 17 32.99 27.33 24.45
CA THR A 17 33.22 26.07 23.74
C THR A 17 32.00 25.15 23.80
N THR A 18 31.39 25.00 24.98
CA THR A 18 30.18 24.18 25.14
C THR A 18 28.99 24.73 24.37
N LEU A 19 28.78 26.05 24.34
CA LEU A 19 27.73 26.67 23.53
C LEU A 19 27.94 26.44 22.03
N VAL A 20 29.16 26.65 21.53
CA VAL A 20 29.49 26.43 20.12
C VAL A 20 29.29 24.97 19.74
N SER A 21 29.78 24.02 20.56
CA SER A 21 29.56 22.59 20.33
C SER A 21 28.07 22.22 20.36
N ALA A 22 27.28 22.78 21.27
CA ALA A 22 25.84 22.55 21.33
C ALA A 22 25.12 23.08 20.09
N CYS A 23 25.47 24.28 19.60
CA CYS A 23 24.93 24.84 18.37
C CYS A 23 25.29 23.97 17.15
N ILE A 24 26.54 23.51 17.03
CA ILE A 24 26.96 22.62 15.96
C ILE A 24 26.18 21.30 16.02
N ALA A 25 26.03 20.72 17.21
CA ALA A 25 25.28 19.48 17.38
C ALA A 25 23.79 19.65 17.00
N ALA A 26 23.17 20.77 17.36
CA ALA A 26 21.79 21.07 16.99
C ALA A 26 21.61 21.23 15.48
N ILE A 27 22.53 21.95 14.81
CA ILE A 27 22.52 22.11 13.35
C ILE A 27 22.72 20.76 12.66
N ALA A 28 23.68 19.95 13.13
CA ALA A 28 23.93 18.62 12.59
C ALA A 28 22.72 17.70 12.75
N ALA A 29 22.08 17.70 13.92
CA ALA A 29 20.86 16.95 14.18
C ALA A 29 19.70 17.39 13.26
N PHE A 30 19.56 18.70 13.03
CA PHE A 30 18.56 19.23 12.11
C PHE A 30 18.79 18.78 10.66
N ILE A 31 20.04 18.85 10.16
CA ILE A 31 20.40 18.37 8.81
C ILE A 31 20.16 16.87 8.69
N ALA A 32 20.56 16.09 9.70
CA ALA A 32 20.35 14.64 9.72
C ALA A 32 18.86 14.28 9.67
N LEU A 33 18.02 14.98 10.45
CA LEU A 33 16.56 14.79 10.42
C LEU A 33 15.98 15.15 9.05
N TYR A 34 16.42 16.25 8.44
CA TYR A 34 15.96 16.67 7.12
C TYR A 34 16.35 15.66 6.03
N ALA A 35 17.61 15.20 6.03
CA ALA A 35 18.09 14.19 5.10
C ALA A 35 17.38 12.84 5.29
N ALA A 36 17.14 12.41 6.54
CA ALA A 36 16.39 11.20 6.84
C ALA A 36 14.95 11.27 6.30
N ARG A 37 14.27 12.41 6.47
CA ARG A 37 12.93 12.62 5.88
C ARG A 37 12.97 12.60 4.36
N GLY A 38 13.96 13.24 3.73
CA GLY A 38 14.12 13.21 2.27
C GLY A 38 14.32 11.80 1.71
N ASN A 39 15.19 11.01 2.35
CA ASN A 39 15.44 9.62 1.98
C ASN A 39 14.19 8.75 2.16
N ALA A 40 13.46 8.92 3.27
CA ALA A 40 12.24 8.17 3.51
C ALA A 40 11.12 8.52 2.50
N ALA A 41 11.00 9.80 2.11
CA ALA A 41 10.06 10.22 1.06
C ALA A 41 10.41 9.59 -0.29
N ARG A 42 11.70 9.55 -0.66
CA ARG A 42 12.18 8.90 -1.89
C ARG A 42 11.89 7.40 -1.88
N ALA A 43 12.24 6.71 -0.78
CA ALA A 43 11.93 5.29 -0.61
C ALA A 43 10.42 5.01 -0.70
N GLY A 44 9.59 5.93 -0.18
CA GLY A 44 8.14 5.85 -0.32
C GLY A 44 7.67 5.93 -1.76
N PHE A 45 8.23 6.84 -2.56
CA PHE A 45 7.94 6.93 -4.00
C PHE A 45 8.42 5.71 -4.78
N ASP A 46 9.61 5.19 -4.45
CA ASP A 46 10.14 4.00 -5.10
C ASP A 46 9.25 2.78 -4.80
N LEU A 47 8.79 2.61 -3.55
CA LEU A 47 7.80 1.59 -3.19
C LEU A 47 6.49 1.78 -3.97
N ALA A 48 5.94 2.99 -4.03
CA ALA A 48 4.71 3.27 -4.77
C ALA A 48 4.85 2.93 -6.27
N ARG A 49 6.00 3.24 -6.87
CA ARG A 49 6.30 2.89 -8.27
C ARG A 49 6.40 1.39 -8.46
N THR A 50 7.08 0.68 -7.56
CA THR A 50 7.16 -0.78 -7.59
C THR A 50 5.77 -1.42 -7.51
N LEU A 51 4.92 -0.98 -6.57
CA LEU A 51 3.55 -1.49 -6.44
C LEU A 51 2.71 -1.27 -7.71
N TYR A 52 2.81 -0.09 -8.31
CA TYR A 52 2.14 0.18 -9.59
C TYR A 52 2.71 -0.70 -10.72
N ASN A 53 4.03 -0.79 -10.83
CA ASN A 53 4.69 -1.61 -11.85
C ASN A 53 4.27 -3.07 -11.73
N ASP A 54 4.28 -3.64 -10.52
CA ASP A 54 3.84 -5.01 -10.21
C ASP A 54 2.41 -5.24 -10.68
N LEU A 55 1.51 -4.29 -10.41
CA LEU A 55 0.11 -4.31 -10.84
C LEU A 55 -0.06 -4.19 -12.37
N THR A 56 0.96 -3.74 -13.08
CA THR A 56 0.98 -3.59 -14.56
C THR A 56 1.94 -4.56 -15.26
N THR A 57 2.47 -5.54 -14.54
CA THR A 57 3.32 -6.59 -15.13
C THR A 57 2.57 -7.39 -16.19
N GLU A 58 3.32 -8.00 -17.11
CA GLU A 58 2.76 -8.88 -18.13
C GLU A 58 1.93 -10.02 -17.50
N ALA A 59 2.43 -10.66 -16.44
CA ALA A 59 1.71 -11.72 -15.73
C ALA A 59 0.36 -11.24 -15.14
N THR A 60 0.32 -10.02 -14.60
CA THR A 60 -0.92 -9.43 -14.10
C THR A 60 -1.86 -9.09 -15.25
N ALA A 61 -1.34 -8.55 -16.36
CA ALA A 61 -2.12 -8.28 -17.57
C ALA A 61 -2.71 -9.58 -18.17
N GLN A 62 -1.95 -10.67 -18.18
CA GLN A 62 -2.44 -12.00 -18.60
C GLN A 62 -3.58 -12.47 -17.71
N SER A 63 -3.44 -12.37 -16.38
CA SER A 63 -4.50 -12.74 -15.43
C SER A 63 -5.76 -11.89 -15.62
N ARG A 64 -5.60 -10.58 -15.84
CA ARG A 64 -6.70 -9.67 -16.18
C ARG A 64 -7.42 -10.08 -17.46
N SER A 65 -6.66 -10.41 -18.49
CA SER A 65 -7.20 -10.85 -19.78
C SER A 65 -7.99 -12.15 -19.62
N ALA A 66 -7.39 -13.18 -19.01
CA ALA A 66 -8.02 -14.47 -18.78
C ALA A 66 -9.34 -14.34 -18.01
N LEU A 67 -9.35 -13.57 -16.92
CA LEU A 67 -10.57 -13.33 -16.14
C LEU A 67 -11.62 -12.54 -16.93
N GLU A 68 -11.23 -11.59 -17.78
CA GLU A 68 -12.18 -10.85 -18.60
C GLU A 68 -12.79 -11.73 -19.71
N PHE A 69 -12.01 -12.62 -20.33
CA PHE A 69 -12.54 -13.61 -21.27
C PHE A 69 -13.51 -14.57 -20.59
N TYR A 70 -13.13 -15.10 -19.42
CA TYR A 70 -14.00 -15.94 -18.60
C TYR A 70 -15.30 -15.25 -18.22
N ARG A 71 -15.24 -14.02 -17.69
CA ARG A 71 -16.42 -13.22 -17.31
C ARG A 71 -17.38 -12.99 -18.48
N ARG A 72 -16.85 -12.85 -19.70
CA ARG A 72 -17.66 -12.64 -20.91
C ARG A 72 -18.23 -13.93 -21.50
N GLY A 73 -17.95 -15.10 -20.91
CA GLY A 73 -18.32 -16.39 -21.48
C GLY A 73 -17.54 -16.75 -22.75
N ASN A 74 -16.42 -16.05 -22.99
CA ASN A 74 -15.54 -16.27 -24.13
C ASN A 74 -14.27 -17.05 -23.71
N ALA A 75 -14.29 -17.70 -22.54
CA ALA A 75 -13.21 -18.59 -22.16
C ALA A 75 -13.11 -19.74 -23.19
N PRO A 76 -11.89 -20.16 -23.54
CA PRO A 76 -11.69 -21.40 -24.28
C PRO A 76 -12.49 -22.54 -23.63
N ALA A 77 -13.10 -23.40 -24.44
CA ALA A 77 -13.96 -24.49 -23.95
C ALA A 77 -13.20 -25.48 -23.05
N ASP A 78 -11.87 -25.46 -23.11
CA ASP A 78 -10.92 -26.27 -22.34
C ASP A 78 -10.34 -25.54 -21.11
N GLN A 79 -10.64 -24.25 -20.91
CA GLN A 79 -10.12 -23.54 -19.74
C GLN A 79 -10.75 -24.09 -18.46
N ALA A 80 -9.95 -24.86 -17.72
CA ALA A 80 -10.41 -25.54 -16.52
C ALA A 80 -10.60 -24.55 -15.37
N LEU A 81 -11.61 -24.76 -14.53
CA LEU A 81 -11.88 -23.98 -13.32
C LEU A 81 -10.62 -23.72 -12.45
N PRO A 82 -9.71 -24.70 -12.24
CA PRO A 82 -8.46 -24.44 -11.49
C PRO A 82 -7.57 -23.34 -12.09
N GLU A 83 -7.55 -23.19 -13.41
CA GLU A 83 -6.77 -22.15 -14.08
C GLU A 83 -7.40 -20.77 -13.86
N VAL A 84 -8.72 -20.68 -13.97
CA VAL A 84 -9.48 -19.45 -13.67
C VAL A 84 -9.25 -19.03 -12.22
N MET A 85 -9.30 -19.98 -11.28
CA MET A 85 -9.03 -19.74 -9.86
C MET A 85 -7.60 -19.22 -9.65
N ASN A 86 -6.60 -19.79 -10.34
CA ASN A 86 -5.21 -19.30 -10.25
C ASN A 86 -5.10 -17.82 -10.67
N HIS A 87 -5.75 -17.44 -11.77
CA HIS A 87 -5.78 -16.03 -12.20
C HIS A 87 -6.57 -15.14 -11.23
N TYR A 88 -7.69 -15.63 -10.71
CA TYR A 88 -8.54 -14.94 -9.76
C TYR A 88 -7.77 -14.58 -8.48
N PHE A 89 -7.17 -15.58 -7.83
CA PHE A 89 -6.37 -15.37 -6.62
C PHE A 89 -5.10 -14.57 -6.89
N SER A 90 -4.45 -14.80 -8.05
CA SER A 90 -3.27 -14.02 -8.43
C SER A 90 -3.60 -12.53 -8.51
N LEU A 91 -4.72 -12.15 -9.13
CA LEU A 91 -5.10 -10.74 -9.23
C LEU A 91 -5.57 -10.17 -7.88
N LEU A 92 -6.32 -10.95 -7.08
CA LEU A 92 -6.69 -10.58 -5.70
C LEU A 92 -5.45 -10.27 -4.85
N TRP A 93 -4.43 -11.14 -4.89
CA TRP A 93 -3.19 -10.95 -4.15
C TRP A 93 -2.39 -9.73 -4.61
N GLN A 94 -2.45 -9.36 -5.90
CA GLN A 94 -1.83 -8.11 -6.34
C GLN A 94 -2.50 -6.90 -5.69
N PHE A 95 -3.84 -6.86 -5.62
CA PHE A 95 -4.54 -5.79 -4.91
C PHE A 95 -4.30 -5.81 -3.40
N GLU A 96 -4.16 -6.98 -2.78
CA GLU A 96 -3.77 -7.10 -1.37
C GLU A 96 -2.37 -6.52 -1.11
N LYS A 97 -1.39 -6.83 -1.97
CA LYS A 97 -0.04 -6.23 -1.89
C LYS A 97 -0.08 -4.71 -2.02
N VAL A 98 -0.87 -4.19 -2.96
CA VAL A 98 -1.10 -2.75 -3.14
C VAL A 98 -1.73 -2.13 -1.90
N TYR A 99 -2.75 -2.78 -1.32
CA TYR A 99 -3.37 -2.35 -0.07
C TYR A 99 -2.37 -2.28 1.09
N ALA A 100 -1.61 -3.36 1.33
CA ALA A 100 -0.62 -3.42 2.39
C ALA A 100 0.49 -2.36 2.20
N GLY A 101 0.97 -2.19 0.97
CA GLY A 101 1.96 -1.18 0.62
C GLY A 101 1.45 0.24 0.84
N ARG A 102 0.22 0.54 0.41
CA ARG A 102 -0.43 1.82 0.64
C ARG A 102 -0.61 2.12 2.13
N GLU A 103 -1.06 1.15 2.91
CA GLU A 103 -1.21 1.28 4.37
C GLU A 103 0.13 1.57 5.05
N SER A 104 1.20 0.89 4.63
CA SER A 104 2.56 1.15 5.12
C SER A 104 2.99 2.60 4.85
N LEU A 105 2.77 3.09 3.63
CA LEU A 105 3.05 4.48 3.26
C LEU A 105 2.20 5.47 4.07
N ALA A 106 0.90 5.21 4.22
CA ALA A 106 -0.03 6.08 4.92
C ALA A 106 0.31 6.24 6.41
N ARG A 107 0.70 5.15 7.09
CA ARG A 107 1.12 5.17 8.50
C ARG A 107 2.38 6.01 8.73
N GLN A 108 3.24 6.14 7.72
CA GLN A 108 4.49 6.88 7.80
C GLN A 108 4.37 8.36 7.41
N ARG A 109 3.19 8.84 6.98
CA ARG A 109 3.03 10.17 6.37
C ARG A 109 3.52 11.34 7.23
N ARG A 110 3.28 11.31 8.54
CA ARG A 110 3.62 12.42 9.46
C ARG A 110 5.12 12.48 9.75
N LEU A 111 5.74 11.31 9.93
CA LEU A 111 7.14 11.19 10.33
C LEU A 111 8.09 11.25 9.13
N ASN A 112 7.70 10.65 8.01
CA ASN A 112 8.58 10.41 6.87
C ASN A 112 8.18 11.21 5.62
N GLY A 113 7.08 11.96 5.65
CA GLY A 113 6.65 12.78 4.52
C GLY A 113 6.19 11.98 3.30
N THR A 114 5.71 10.74 3.49
CA THR A 114 5.29 9.82 2.42
C THR A 114 3.94 10.16 1.77
N GLN A 115 3.26 11.23 2.20
CA GLN A 115 1.96 11.64 1.66
C GLN A 115 1.95 11.83 0.12
N PRO A 116 2.98 12.44 -0.50
CA PRO A 116 3.03 12.56 -1.96
C PRO A 116 3.11 11.19 -2.67
N ALA A 117 3.79 10.20 -2.08
CA ALA A 117 3.86 8.85 -2.62
C ALA A 117 2.51 8.12 -2.53
N VAL A 118 1.75 8.30 -1.44
CA VAL A 118 0.37 7.78 -1.33
C VAL A 118 -0.52 8.36 -2.41
N ARG A 119 -0.48 9.69 -2.62
CA ARG A 119 -1.27 10.35 -3.68
C ARG A 119 -0.89 9.84 -5.06
N PHE A 120 0.40 9.75 -5.36
CA PHE A 120 0.88 9.19 -6.61
C PHE A 120 0.35 7.77 -6.81
N LEU A 121 0.43 6.90 -5.80
CA LEU A 121 -0.09 5.54 -5.90
C LEU A 121 -1.60 5.55 -6.17
N ASP A 122 -2.37 6.32 -5.40
CA ASP A 122 -3.83 6.43 -5.54
C ASP A 122 -4.24 6.89 -6.94
N ASP A 123 -3.58 7.92 -7.47
CA ASP A 123 -3.84 8.44 -8.82
C ASP A 123 -3.58 7.37 -9.89
N MET A 124 -2.53 6.55 -9.72
CA MET A 124 -2.15 5.53 -10.70
C MET A 124 -3.03 4.27 -10.64
N ILE A 125 -3.52 3.88 -9.46
CA ILE A 125 -4.29 2.64 -9.30
C ILE A 125 -5.80 2.84 -9.33
N GLY A 126 -6.29 4.07 -9.19
CA GLY A 126 -7.72 4.35 -9.02
C GLY A 126 -8.61 3.80 -10.13
N TYR A 127 -8.15 3.87 -11.40
CA TYR A 127 -8.83 3.24 -12.52
C TYR A 127 -8.92 1.72 -12.34
N HIS A 128 -7.80 1.04 -12.05
CA HIS A 128 -7.77 -0.40 -11.89
C HIS A 128 -8.65 -0.89 -10.75
N VAL A 129 -8.64 -0.21 -9.59
CA VAL A 129 -9.47 -0.59 -8.45
C VAL A 129 -10.96 -0.42 -8.79
N SER A 130 -11.34 0.66 -9.46
CA SER A 130 -12.74 0.92 -9.84
C SER A 130 -13.22 -0.07 -10.91
N GLU A 131 -12.39 -0.29 -11.93
CA GLU A 131 -12.67 -1.21 -13.03
C GLU A 131 -12.93 -2.63 -12.51
N TRP A 132 -12.06 -3.11 -11.61
CA TRP A 132 -12.15 -4.45 -11.09
C TRP A 132 -13.21 -4.59 -10.00
N GLY A 133 -13.44 -3.55 -9.20
CA GLY A 133 -14.56 -3.53 -8.25
C GLY A 133 -15.89 -3.82 -8.95
N ALA A 134 -16.12 -3.20 -10.10
CA ALA A 134 -17.34 -3.43 -10.90
C ALA A 134 -17.49 -4.86 -11.46
N ARG A 135 -16.41 -5.64 -11.52
CA ARG A 135 -16.38 -7.00 -12.13
C ARG A 135 -16.34 -8.11 -11.11
N TRP A 136 -15.85 -7.83 -9.91
CA TRP A 136 -15.47 -8.85 -8.93
C TRP A 136 -16.63 -9.73 -8.49
N LEU A 137 -17.77 -9.12 -8.17
CA LEU A 137 -18.95 -9.86 -7.73
C LEU A 137 -19.46 -10.82 -8.81
N GLN A 138 -19.43 -10.41 -10.08
CA GLN A 138 -19.82 -11.28 -11.18
C GLN A 138 -18.87 -12.47 -11.32
N LEU A 139 -17.55 -12.24 -11.21
CA LEU A 139 -16.55 -13.31 -11.26
C LEU A 139 -16.69 -14.29 -10.10
N HIS A 140 -16.84 -13.80 -8.88
CA HIS A 140 -17.08 -14.62 -7.69
C HIS A 140 -18.29 -15.54 -7.90
N ASN A 141 -19.42 -14.98 -8.33
CA ASN A 141 -20.63 -15.77 -8.58
C ASN A 141 -20.46 -16.82 -9.69
N LEU A 142 -19.73 -16.50 -10.77
CA LEU A 142 -19.47 -17.47 -11.84
C LEU A 142 -18.62 -18.64 -11.35
N ILE A 143 -17.59 -18.36 -10.55
CA ILE A 143 -16.72 -19.38 -9.95
C ILE A 143 -17.51 -20.25 -8.97
N ASP A 144 -18.30 -19.63 -8.09
CA ASP A 144 -19.10 -20.33 -7.08
C ASP A 144 -20.14 -21.27 -7.72
N ILE A 145 -20.81 -20.82 -8.80
CA ILE A 145 -21.72 -21.66 -9.60
C ILE A 145 -20.99 -22.89 -10.18
N GLN A 146 -19.75 -22.73 -10.64
CA GLN A 146 -18.97 -23.82 -11.22
C GLN A 146 -18.40 -24.78 -10.17
N LEU A 147 -18.09 -24.31 -8.97
CA LEU A 147 -17.71 -25.16 -7.83
C LEU A 147 -18.88 -26.04 -7.38
N GLY A 148 -20.11 -25.50 -7.46
CA GLY A 148 -21.32 -26.23 -7.09
C GLY A 148 -21.63 -26.12 -5.59
N PRO A 149 -22.70 -26.77 -5.12
CA PRO A 149 -23.22 -26.55 -3.75
C PRO A 149 -22.34 -27.11 -2.63
N ASP A 150 -21.45 -28.05 -2.95
CA ASP A 150 -20.63 -28.78 -1.97
C ASP A 150 -19.27 -28.12 -1.73
N ASP A 151 -18.89 -27.12 -2.53
CA ASP A 151 -17.61 -26.42 -2.42
C ASP A 151 -17.83 -24.91 -2.55
N GLN A 152 -17.22 -24.14 -1.65
CA GLN A 152 -17.38 -22.68 -1.60
C GLN A 152 -16.04 -22.01 -1.87
N LEU A 153 -16.09 -20.91 -2.62
CA LEU A 153 -14.90 -20.11 -2.88
C LEU A 153 -14.40 -19.44 -1.59
N ASP A 154 -13.28 -19.91 -1.04
CA ASP A 154 -12.65 -19.31 0.14
C ASP A 154 -11.72 -18.13 -0.23
N ASP A 155 -12.32 -17.01 -0.63
CA ASP A 155 -11.62 -15.77 -1.00
C ASP A 155 -11.86 -14.61 -0.02
N ARG A 156 -12.54 -14.87 1.10
CA ARG A 156 -13.05 -13.83 2.01
C ARG A 156 -11.96 -12.86 2.48
N HIS A 157 -10.80 -13.36 2.90
CA HIS A 157 -9.71 -12.53 3.42
C HIS A 157 -9.13 -11.57 2.35
N THR A 158 -8.84 -12.12 1.18
CA THR A 158 -8.24 -11.38 0.06
C THR A 158 -9.25 -10.39 -0.51
N LEU A 159 -10.52 -10.79 -0.59
CA LEU A 159 -11.64 -9.94 -1.02
C LEU A 159 -11.92 -8.80 -0.02
N GLN A 160 -11.82 -9.06 1.29
CA GLN A 160 -11.92 -8.03 2.31
C GLN A 160 -10.81 -6.98 2.16
N SER A 161 -9.58 -7.41 1.87
CA SER A 161 -8.44 -6.51 1.60
C SER A 161 -8.67 -5.67 0.36
N PHE A 162 -9.20 -6.26 -0.72
CA PHE A 162 -9.63 -5.51 -1.90
C PHE A 162 -10.70 -4.47 -1.54
N CYS A 163 -11.73 -4.84 -0.78
CA CYS A 163 -12.80 -3.91 -0.40
C CYS A 163 -12.26 -2.74 0.45
N LYS A 164 -11.33 -2.99 1.38
CA LYS A 164 -10.66 -1.94 2.17
C LYS A 164 -9.86 -0.97 1.29
N LEU A 165 -9.21 -1.48 0.23
CA LEU A 165 -8.56 -0.65 -0.78
C LEU A 165 -9.59 0.15 -1.59
N ALA A 166 -10.66 -0.49 -2.05
CA ALA A 166 -11.71 0.14 -2.85
C ALA A 166 -12.44 1.27 -2.11
N ASP A 167 -12.59 1.19 -0.78
CA ASP A 167 -13.20 2.28 0.02
C ASP A 167 -12.45 3.62 -0.09
N GLN A 168 -11.17 3.56 -0.46
CA GLN A 168 -10.32 4.74 -0.67
C GLN A 168 -10.67 5.48 -1.97
N PHE A 169 -11.40 4.85 -2.89
CA PHE A 169 -11.75 5.37 -4.20
C PHE A 169 -13.26 5.56 -4.32
N PRO A 170 -13.76 6.80 -4.49
CA PRO A 170 -15.20 7.05 -4.57
C PRO A 170 -15.93 6.21 -5.63
N ALA A 171 -15.32 6.02 -6.80
CA ALA A 171 -15.89 5.23 -7.90
C ALA A 171 -15.95 3.71 -7.65
N ALA A 172 -15.18 3.20 -6.69
CA ALA A 172 -15.13 1.77 -6.35
C ALA A 172 -15.93 1.42 -5.09
N ARG A 173 -16.34 2.42 -4.29
CA ARG A 173 -16.94 2.22 -2.97
C ARG A 173 -18.28 1.49 -3.04
N GLU A 174 -19.13 1.84 -4.01
CA GLU A 174 -20.43 1.17 -4.20
C GLU A 174 -20.24 -0.31 -4.51
N ALA A 175 -19.28 -0.63 -5.39
CA ALA A 175 -18.95 -2.01 -5.72
C ALA A 175 -18.41 -2.78 -4.50
N ALA A 176 -17.56 -2.16 -3.67
CA ALA A 176 -17.09 -2.77 -2.43
C ALA A 176 -18.22 -3.07 -1.45
N GLN A 177 -19.23 -2.19 -1.34
CA GLN A 177 -20.42 -2.43 -0.52
C GLN A 177 -21.26 -3.57 -1.07
N ALA A 178 -21.46 -3.64 -2.40
CA ALA A 178 -22.19 -4.73 -3.05
C ALA A 178 -21.49 -6.09 -2.83
N ILE A 179 -20.17 -6.14 -2.96
CA ILE A 179 -19.37 -7.33 -2.65
C ILE A 179 -19.59 -7.77 -1.20
N ARG A 180 -19.51 -6.83 -0.24
CA ARG A 180 -19.71 -7.14 1.18
C ARG A 180 -21.10 -7.66 1.52
N ALA A 181 -22.11 -7.10 0.87
CA ALA A 181 -23.49 -7.55 1.06
C ALA A 181 -23.71 -8.97 0.50
N ALA A 182 -23.00 -9.33 -0.57
CA ALA A 182 -23.17 -10.61 -1.25
C ALA A 182 -22.29 -11.74 -0.70
N VAL A 183 -21.11 -11.42 -0.14
CA VAL A 183 -20.14 -12.43 0.35
C VAL A 183 -19.99 -12.32 1.87
N PRO A 184 -20.63 -13.21 2.66
CA PRO A 184 -20.59 -13.19 4.13
C PRO A 184 -19.16 -13.24 4.68
N GLY A 185 -18.89 -12.50 5.77
CA GLY A 185 -17.57 -12.46 6.43
C GLY A 185 -16.56 -11.49 5.79
N THR A 186 -16.97 -10.69 4.81
CA THR A 186 -16.15 -9.59 4.25
C THR A 186 -16.46 -8.22 4.88
N ASN A 187 -17.39 -8.17 5.85
CA ASN A 187 -17.62 -6.96 6.64
C ASN A 187 -16.41 -6.66 7.52
N PRO A 188 -16.09 -5.37 7.76
CA PRO A 188 -14.98 -4.99 8.62
C PRO A 188 -15.24 -5.24 10.12
N ASN A 189 -16.46 -5.65 10.49
CA ASN A 189 -16.91 -5.85 11.88
C ASN A 189 -17.19 -7.33 12.23
N ASP A 190 -17.01 -8.24 11.26
CA ASP A 190 -17.05 -9.69 11.48
C ASP A 190 -15.64 -10.19 11.82
#